data_AF-A0A7Y5G7W4-F1
#
_entry.id   AF-A0A7Y5G7W4-F1
#
_cell.length_a   1.000
_cell.length_b   1.000
_cell.length_c   1.000
_cell.angle_alpha   90.00
_cell.angle_beta   90.00
_cell.angle_gamma   90.00
#
_symmetry.space_group_name_H-M   'P 1'
#
loop_
_entity.id
_entity.type
_entity.pdbx_description
1 polymer ?
#
loop_
_entity_poly.entity_id
_entity_poly.type
_entity_poly.pdbx_seq_one_letter_code
_entity_poly.pdbx_strand_id
1 'polypeptide(L)'
;LSILPLSLIYLFLPELLFGLITKSAEFSSGPAVIRWSALMVLIVPWSSAFGCVYVAANQMRLVTFVNLYAVAINAAITWLMVQTMGVQGAVVALLISSAGFNFVHAHLFKVRNIMTFSWTNVIRRVRDVKNFFIDLAAYGKI
;
A
#
# COMPACT_ATOMS: atom_id res chain seq x y z
N LEU A 1 4.08 11.35 11.74
CA LEU A 1 3.67 11.08 13.14
C LEU A 1 2.16 11.19 13.40
N SER A 2 1.37 11.83 12.53
CA SER A 2 -0.08 12.06 12.72
C SER A 2 -1.01 10.88 12.38
N ILE A 3 -0.45 9.74 11.98
CA ILE A 3 -1.21 8.64 11.37
C ILE A 3 -1.79 7.67 12.42
N LEU A 4 -1.06 7.45 13.51
CA LEU A 4 -1.47 6.53 14.59
C LEU A 4 -2.75 6.98 15.30
N PRO A 5 -2.90 8.25 15.74
CA PRO A 5 -4.11 8.69 16.43
C PRO A 5 -5.35 8.60 15.54
N LEU A 6 -5.20 8.92 14.25
CA LEU A 6 -6.26 8.80 13.26
C LEU A 6 -6.73 7.34 13.15
N SER A 7 -5.79 6.38 13.02
CA SER A 7 -6.11 4.95 12.95
C SER A 7 -6.88 4.43 14.18
N LEU A 8 -6.56 4.94 15.38
CA LEU A 8 -7.26 4.56 16.60
C LEU A 8 -8.70 5.09 16.62
N ILE A 9 -8.93 6.31 16.13
CA ILE A 9 -10.28 6.87 16.00
C ILE A 9 -11.13 6.02 15.05
N TYR A 10 -10.58 5.61 13.90
CA TYR A 10 -11.27 4.72 12.95
C TYR A 10 -11.55 3.32 13.54
N LEU A 11 -10.69 2.84 14.45
CA LEU A 11 -10.85 1.53 15.09
C LEU A 11 -11.94 1.54 16.17
N PHE A 12 -11.97 2.57 17.02
CA PHE A 12 -12.84 2.65 18.19
C PHE A 12 -14.20 3.30 17.93
N LEU A 13 -14.32 4.18 16.93
CA LEU A 13 -15.56 4.89 16.59
C LEU A 13 -16.03 4.67 15.14
N PRO A 14 -16.03 3.45 14.59
CA PRO A 14 -16.37 3.20 13.20
C PRO A 14 -17.86 3.38 12.92
N GLU A 15 -18.75 3.04 13.85
CA GLU A 15 -20.20 3.26 13.72
C GLU A 15 -20.53 4.75 13.63
N LEU A 16 -19.88 5.57 14.48
CA LEU A 16 -20.03 7.03 14.45
C LEU A 16 -19.60 7.59 13.09
N LEU A 17 -18.43 7.17 12.61
CA LEU A 17 -17.91 7.61 11.32
C LEU A 17 -18.77 7.12 10.15
N PHE A 18 -19.26 5.90 10.20
CA PHE A 18 -20.16 5.36 9.19
C PHE A 18 -21.48 6.12 9.13
N GLY A 19 -22.06 6.45 10.29
CA GLY A 19 -23.28 7.25 10.40
C GLY A 19 -23.12 8.72 9.99
N LEU A 20 -21.90 9.27 10.06
CA LEU A 20 -21.58 10.59 9.50
C LEU A 20 -21.52 10.58 7.97
N ILE A 21 -21.05 9.48 7.37
CA ILE A 21 -20.84 9.34 5.92
C ILE A 21 -22.13 8.87 5.23
N THR A 22 -22.90 8.01 5.87
CA THR A 22 -24.10 7.38 5.30
C THR A 22 -25.30 7.56 6.21
N LYS A 23 -26.43 8.00 5.63
CA LYS A 23 -27.72 8.10 6.35
C LYS A 23 -28.54 6.81 6.28
N SER A 24 -28.08 5.79 5.56
CA SER A 24 -28.83 4.55 5.34
C SER A 24 -28.33 3.42 6.27
N ALA A 25 -29.27 2.79 6.95
CA ALA A 25 -29.02 1.61 7.79
C ALA A 25 -28.78 0.32 6.96
N GLU A 26 -28.87 0.40 5.63
CA GLU A 26 -28.84 -0.76 4.72
C GLU A 26 -27.45 -1.42 4.62
N PHE A 27 -26.38 -0.72 5.00
CA PHE A 27 -25.01 -1.22 4.91
C PHE A 27 -24.51 -1.77 6.25
N SER A 28 -25.04 -2.92 6.66
CA SER A 28 -24.69 -3.58 7.92
C SER A 28 -23.19 -3.91 8.07
N SER A 29 -22.46 -4.09 6.96
CA SER A 29 -21.02 -4.36 6.95
C SER A 29 -20.12 -3.13 6.94
N GLY A 30 -20.69 -1.92 6.82
CA GLY A 30 -19.94 -0.67 6.68
C GLY A 30 -18.97 -0.37 7.85
N PRO A 31 -19.43 -0.41 9.11
CA PRO A 31 -18.56 -0.18 10.26
C PRO A 31 -17.39 -1.18 10.35
N ALA A 32 -17.63 -2.45 10.00
CA ALA A 32 -16.59 -3.47 10.01
C ALA A 32 -15.52 -3.20 8.93
N VAL A 33 -15.94 -2.76 7.74
CA VAL A 33 -15.03 -2.31 6.67
C VAL A 33 -14.16 -1.14 7.14
N ILE A 34 -14.74 -0.16 7.85
CA ILE A 34 -13.98 0.98 8.40
C ILE A 34 -12.94 0.48 9.43
N ARG A 35 -13.32 -0.42 10.35
CA ARG A 35 -12.38 -0.99 11.34
C ARG A 35 -11.17 -1.65 10.68
N TRP A 36 -11.40 -2.54 9.71
CA TRP A 36 -10.31 -3.23 9.03
C TRP A 36 -9.47 -2.27 8.19
N SER A 37 -10.10 -1.27 7.58
CA SER A 37 -9.40 -0.22 6.83
C SER A 37 -8.55 0.67 7.74
N ALA A 38 -8.93 0.87 9.00
CA ALA A 38 -8.13 1.60 9.99
C ALA A 38 -6.74 0.99 10.17
N LEU A 39 -6.65 -0.34 10.11
CA LEU A 39 -5.40 -1.08 10.26
C LEU A 39 -4.52 -1.01 9.00
N MET A 40 -5.11 -0.80 7.79
CA MET A 40 -4.34 -0.55 6.55
C MET A 40 -3.41 0.64 6.67
N VAL A 41 -3.85 1.65 7.39
CA VAL A 41 -3.12 2.90 7.59
C VAL A 41 -1.75 2.67 8.25
N LEU A 42 -1.59 1.59 9.03
CA LEU A 42 -0.32 1.21 9.65
C LEU A 42 0.61 0.43 8.72
N ILE A 43 0.05 -0.21 7.70
CA ILE A 43 0.74 -1.20 6.86
C ILE A 43 1.16 -0.58 5.52
N VAL A 44 0.26 0.18 4.88
CA VAL A 44 0.46 0.74 3.53
C VAL A 44 1.69 1.65 3.44
N PRO A 45 2.00 2.56 4.41
CA PRO A 45 3.16 3.45 4.30
C PRO A 45 4.49 2.72 4.10
N TRP A 46 4.62 1.49 4.62
CA TRP A 46 5.86 0.70 4.51
C TRP A 46 6.10 0.20 3.09
N SER A 47 5.07 -0.19 2.35
CA SER A 47 5.20 -0.61 0.95
C SER A 47 5.78 0.50 0.08
N SER A 48 5.32 1.75 0.28
CA SER A 48 5.87 2.93 -0.40
C SER A 48 7.32 3.21 0.00
N ALA A 49 7.66 3.07 1.29
CA ALA A 49 9.03 3.24 1.77
C ALA A 49 9.99 2.23 1.13
N PHE A 50 9.60 0.95 1.06
CA PHE A 50 10.37 -0.07 0.35
C PHE A 50 10.52 0.26 -1.13
N GLY A 51 9.46 0.70 -1.79
CA GLY A 51 9.50 1.15 -3.19
C GLY A 51 10.58 2.20 -3.45
N CYS A 52 10.65 3.25 -2.62
CA CYS A 52 11.69 4.28 -2.70
C CYS A 52 13.11 3.71 -2.56
N VAL A 53 13.31 2.77 -1.64
CA VAL A 53 14.60 2.13 -1.39
C VAL A 53 15.07 1.32 -2.61
N TYR A 54 14.18 0.54 -3.23
CA TYR A 54 14.54 -0.21 -4.42
C TYR A 54 14.84 0.68 -5.64
N VAL A 55 14.15 1.82 -5.77
CA VAL A 55 14.47 2.86 -6.77
C VAL A 55 15.89 3.38 -6.53
N ALA A 56 16.22 3.72 -5.28
CA ALA A 56 17.55 4.19 -4.88
C ALA A 56 18.66 3.17 -5.20
N ALA A 57 18.36 1.88 -5.02
CA ALA A 57 19.26 0.77 -5.25
C ALA A 57 19.32 0.29 -6.71
N ASN A 58 18.59 0.91 -7.64
CA ASN A 58 18.47 0.48 -9.04
C ASN A 58 17.95 -0.96 -9.21
N GLN A 59 17.09 -1.42 -8.31
CA GLN A 59 16.53 -2.77 -8.30
C GLN A 59 15.07 -2.78 -8.80
N MET A 60 14.74 -1.92 -9.77
CA MET A 60 13.36 -1.73 -10.25
C MET A 60 12.74 -3.02 -10.78
N ARG A 61 13.51 -3.86 -11.49
CA ARG A 61 13.02 -5.15 -12.00
C ARG A 61 12.54 -6.06 -10.86
N LEU A 62 13.27 -6.09 -9.75
CA LEU A 62 12.91 -6.89 -8.58
C LEU A 62 11.58 -6.41 -7.97
N VAL A 63 11.39 -5.09 -7.85
CA VAL A 63 10.13 -4.51 -7.37
C VAL A 63 8.97 -4.88 -8.27
N THR A 64 9.14 -4.77 -9.58
CA THR A 64 8.09 -5.14 -10.55
C THR A 64 7.68 -6.59 -10.36
N PHE A 65 8.63 -7.52 -10.24
CA PHE A 65 8.30 -8.93 -10.00
C PHE A 65 7.58 -9.14 -8.67
N VAL A 66 8.09 -8.57 -7.58
CA VAL A 66 7.46 -8.72 -6.25
C VAL A 66 6.03 -8.16 -6.26
N ASN A 67 5.81 -7.01 -6.89
CA ASN A 67 4.48 -6.40 -6.98
C ASN A 67 3.52 -7.21 -7.87
N LEU A 68 3.99 -7.83 -8.95
CA LEU A 68 3.15 -8.70 -9.79
C LEU A 68 2.72 -9.96 -9.03
N TYR A 69 3.65 -10.61 -8.34
CA TYR A 69 3.31 -11.71 -7.43
C TYR A 69 2.35 -11.26 -6.35
N ALA A 70 2.51 -10.01 -5.88
CA ALA A 70 1.67 -9.47 -4.85
C ALA A 70 0.21 -9.33 -5.26
N VAL A 71 -0.02 -8.81 -6.47
CA VAL A 71 -1.37 -8.69 -7.03
C VAL A 71 -2.02 -10.06 -7.21
N ALA A 72 -1.28 -11.05 -7.72
CA ALA A 72 -1.81 -12.41 -7.93
C ALA A 72 -2.20 -13.10 -6.61
N ILE A 73 -1.34 -13.01 -5.59
CA ILE A 73 -1.62 -13.58 -4.27
C ILE A 73 -2.80 -12.86 -3.61
N ASN A 74 -2.85 -11.52 -3.69
CA ASN A 74 -3.97 -10.76 -3.15
C ASN A 74 -5.31 -11.14 -3.79
N ALA A 75 -5.35 -11.38 -5.11
CA ALA A 75 -6.56 -11.83 -5.79
C ALA A 75 -7.05 -13.19 -5.25
N ALA A 76 -6.14 -14.14 -5.04
CA ALA A 76 -6.47 -15.45 -4.48
C ALA A 76 -6.98 -15.36 -3.03
N ILE A 77 -6.31 -14.58 -2.18
CA ILE A 77 -6.73 -14.37 -0.79
C ILE A 77 -8.07 -13.62 -0.74
N THR A 78 -8.27 -12.63 -1.60
CA THR A 78 -9.54 -11.88 -1.69
C THR A 78 -10.69 -12.80 -2.04
N TRP A 79 -10.50 -13.67 -3.03
CA TRP A 79 -11.51 -14.67 -3.38
C TRP A 79 -11.88 -15.55 -2.18
N LEU A 80 -10.89 -16.09 -1.47
CA LEU A 80 -11.11 -16.91 -0.27
C LEU A 80 -11.83 -16.16 0.85
N MET A 81 -11.40 -14.92 1.16
CA MET A 81 -11.93 -14.16 2.28
C MET A 81 -13.33 -13.60 2.00
N VAL A 82 -13.64 -13.27 0.74
CA VAL A 82 -15.00 -12.84 0.37
C VAL A 82 -15.99 -13.99 0.50
N GLN A 83 -15.59 -15.22 0.17
CA GLN A 83 -16.44 -16.41 0.35
C GLN A 83 -16.79 -16.67 1.83
N THR A 84 -15.89 -16.35 2.76
CA THR A 84 -16.09 -16.62 4.19
C THR A 84 -16.71 -15.45 4.96
N MET A 85 -16.36 -14.22 4.61
CA MET A 85 -16.71 -13.02 5.38
C MET A 85 -17.52 -11.98 4.60
N GLY A 86 -17.82 -12.21 3.32
CA GLY A 86 -18.50 -11.25 2.46
C GLY A 86 -17.61 -10.05 2.10
N VAL A 87 -18.22 -8.86 1.92
CA VAL A 87 -17.53 -7.66 1.43
C VAL A 87 -16.38 -7.22 2.36
N GLN A 88 -16.54 -7.34 3.68
CA GLN A 88 -15.46 -7.06 4.64
C GLN A 88 -14.24 -7.99 4.47
N GLY A 89 -14.45 -9.19 3.93
CA GLY A 89 -13.40 -10.15 3.61
C GLY A 89 -12.40 -9.61 2.59
N ALA A 90 -12.85 -8.75 1.65
CA ALA A 90 -11.94 -8.09 0.71
C ALA A 90 -10.93 -7.16 1.43
N VAL A 91 -11.36 -6.47 2.48
CA VAL A 91 -10.49 -5.58 3.27
C VAL A 91 -9.52 -6.40 4.12
N VAL A 92 -9.99 -7.49 4.71
CA VAL A 92 -9.14 -8.42 5.48
C VAL A 92 -8.10 -9.07 4.57
N ALA A 93 -8.47 -9.46 3.35
CA ALA A 93 -7.54 -10.00 2.36
C ALA A 93 -6.43 -9.02 2.02
N LEU A 94 -6.78 -7.75 1.75
CA LEU A 94 -5.83 -6.67 1.53
C LEU A 94 -4.88 -6.50 2.73
N LEU A 95 -5.36 -6.77 3.95
CA LEU A 95 -4.57 -6.71 5.18
C LEU A 95 -3.51 -7.78 5.27
N ILE A 96 -3.94 -9.02 5.09
CA ILE A 96 -3.07 -10.18 5.14
C ILE A 96 -2.03 -10.07 4.02
N SER A 97 -2.47 -9.75 2.80
CA SER A 97 -1.57 -9.65 1.65
C SER A 97 -0.56 -8.53 1.84
N SER A 98 -0.98 -7.33 2.25
CA SER A 98 -0.08 -6.17 2.43
C SER A 98 0.93 -6.40 3.55
N ALA A 99 0.52 -7.01 4.66
CA ALA A 99 1.44 -7.41 5.73
C ALA A 99 2.46 -8.45 5.23
N GLY A 100 2.01 -9.46 4.48
CA GLY A 100 2.86 -10.45 3.86
C GLY A 100 3.88 -9.84 2.89
N PHE A 101 3.47 -8.89 2.05
CA PHE A 101 4.39 -8.22 1.12
C PHE A 101 5.41 -7.35 1.83
N ASN A 102 5.00 -6.62 2.86
CA ASN A 102 5.95 -5.87 3.68
C ASN A 102 6.97 -6.79 4.36
N PHE A 103 6.56 -7.97 4.81
CA PHE A 103 7.47 -8.98 5.34
C PHE A 103 8.46 -9.48 4.27
N VAL A 104 7.97 -9.80 3.07
CA VAL A 104 8.84 -10.22 1.95
C VAL A 104 9.83 -9.12 1.58
N HIS A 105 9.39 -7.85 1.52
CA HIS A 105 10.28 -6.73 1.25
C HIS A 105 11.32 -6.54 2.35
N ALA A 106 10.93 -6.63 3.63
CA ALA A 106 11.86 -6.56 4.75
C ALA A 106 12.89 -7.70 4.72
N HIS A 107 12.45 -8.91 4.37
CA HIS A 107 13.35 -10.06 4.22
C HIS A 107 14.32 -9.88 3.05
N LEU A 108 13.82 -9.46 1.87
CA LEU A 108 14.66 -9.16 0.71
C LEU A 108 15.65 -8.03 1.01
N PHE A 109 15.23 -7.01 1.75
CA PHE A 109 16.09 -5.91 2.18
C PHE A 109 17.24 -6.40 3.05
N LYS A 110 16.95 -7.29 4.02
CA LYS A 110 17.96 -7.92 4.89
C LYS A 110 18.90 -8.85 4.11
N VAL A 111 18.36 -9.73 3.26
CA VAL A 111 19.14 -10.76 2.54
C VAL A 111 20.01 -10.16 1.44
N ARG A 112 19.50 -9.17 0.70
CA ARG A 112 20.26 -8.55 -0.40
C ARG A 112 21.20 -7.43 0.05
N ASN A 113 21.28 -7.18 1.35
CA ASN A 113 22.10 -6.14 1.96
C ASN A 113 22.00 -4.82 1.17
N ILE A 114 20.77 -4.38 0.92
CA ILE A 114 20.47 -3.16 0.15
C ILE A 114 20.75 -1.93 1.05
N MET A 115 21.96 -1.84 1.58
CA MET A 115 22.42 -0.82 2.52
C MET A 115 23.22 0.29 1.84
N THR A 116 23.38 0.27 0.51
CA THR A 116 23.94 1.41 -0.24
C THR A 116 22.85 2.45 -0.52
N PHE A 117 22.21 2.94 0.55
CA PHE A 117 21.32 4.09 0.46
C PHE A 117 22.16 5.33 0.19
N SER A 118 22.29 5.70 -1.07
CA SER A 118 22.97 6.92 -1.49
C SER A 118 21.95 8.00 -1.81
N TRP A 119 21.91 9.04 -0.98
CA TRP A 119 21.09 10.23 -1.24
C TRP A 119 21.39 10.86 -2.62
N THR A 120 22.63 10.77 -3.11
CA THR A 120 22.98 11.28 -4.44
C THR A 120 22.35 10.46 -5.57
N ASN A 121 22.14 9.15 -5.38
CA ASN A 121 21.41 8.31 -6.33
C ASN A 121 19.91 8.64 -6.33
N VAL A 122 19.32 8.86 -5.15
CA VAL A 122 17.90 9.24 -5.01
C VAL A 122 17.63 10.57 -5.71
N ILE A 123 18.42 11.60 -5.40
CA ILE A 123 18.25 12.94 -5.99
C ILE A 123 18.41 12.89 -7.51
N ARG A 124 19.39 12.12 -8.00
CA ARG A 124 19.60 11.92 -9.45
C ARG A 124 18.40 11.25 -10.11
N ARG A 125 17.86 10.18 -9.51
CA ARG A 125 16.65 9.50 -10.03
C ARG A 125 15.43 10.40 -10.04
N VAL A 126 15.22 11.20 -8.99
CA VAL A 126 14.11 12.19 -8.95
C VAL A 126 14.26 13.22 -10.05
N ARG A 127 15.50 13.68 -10.31
CA ARG A 127 15.80 14.58 -11.42
C ARG A 127 15.55 13.92 -12.78
N ASP A 128 15.96 12.67 -12.96
CA ASP A 128 15.74 11.91 -14.20
C ASP A 128 14.25 11.75 -14.50
N VAL A 129 13.43 11.46 -13.47
CA VAL A 129 11.96 11.39 -13.59
C VAL A 129 11.37 12.76 -13.93
N LYS A 130 11.83 13.83 -13.27
CA LYS A 130 11.39 15.19 -13.60
C LYS A 130 11.71 15.54 -15.06
N ASN A 131 12.92 15.25 -15.51
CA ASN A 131 13.34 15.52 -16.88
C ASN A 131 12.53 14.69 -17.88
N PHE A 132 12.26 13.41 -17.60
CA PHE A 132 11.36 12.59 -18.42
C PHE A 132 9.98 13.24 -18.60
N PHE A 133 9.37 13.77 -17.54
CA PHE A 133 8.07 14.46 -17.65
C PHE A 133 8.16 15.80 -18.39
N ILE A 134 9.26 16.54 -18.24
CA ILE A 134 9.50 17.77 -19.01
C ILE A 134 9.65 17.45 -20.49
N ASP A 135 10.44 16.43 -20.82
CA ASP A 135 10.65 15.96 -22.19
C ASP A 135 9.33 15.44 -22.76
N LEU A 136 8.57 14.64 -22.02
CA LEU A 136 7.25 14.17 -22.43
C LEU A 136 6.27 15.32 -22.70
N ALA A 137 6.29 16.37 -21.86
CA ALA A 137 5.47 17.58 -22.06
C ALA A 137 5.95 18.42 -23.26
N ALA A 138 7.25 18.39 -23.58
CA ALA A 138 7.80 19.01 -24.78
C ALA A 138 7.45 18.22 -26.05
N TYR A 139 7.44 16.89 -25.98
CA TYR A 139 7.00 15.99 -27.06
C TYR A 139 5.48 15.94 -27.25
N GLY A 140 4.70 16.25 -26.21
CA GLY A 140 3.23 16.38 -26.27
C GLY A 140 2.72 17.67 -26.91
N LYS A 141 3.61 18.51 -27.47
CA LYS A 141 3.23 19.63 -28.35
C LYS A 141 3.23 19.19 -29.83
N ILE A 142 2.45 18.17 -30.13
CA ILE A 142 1.93 17.86 -31.48
C ILE A 142 0.41 17.88 -31.36
#